data_AF-A0A7V5PZ15-F1
#
_entry.id   AF-A0A7V5PZ15-F1
#
_cell.length_a   1.000
_cell.length_b   1.000
_cell.length_c   1.000
_cell.angle_alpha   90.00
_cell.angle_beta   90.00
_cell.angle_gamma   90.00
#
_symmetry.space_group_name_H-M   'P 1'
#
loop_
_entity.id
_entity.type
_entity.pdbx_description
1 polymer ?
#
loop_
_entity_poly.entity_id
_entity_poly.type
_entity_poly.pdbx_seq_one_letter_code
_entity_poly.pdbx_strand_id
1 'polypeptide(L)'
;MRREFTKTASRLWFACILAIAPLALPHVSKSRADDPPTGDGPMLVAPGGQQASKPVRVARRPVDTQGSSDEGSTRPPGSDVAEPLPIDQLSPTATRDRQSLSPQMLALREKVRGCLDTYYRRPINAATYTPWEAMHALLPWGVDANMRVNGREVNAIGWLCWNQPCRGQRLMYRSGDRIYAAVGVGLQGHEGQFLSMLAQSRVPADYGIKVAGKDFTVRDLVESEMRTCRSGTELTFKLIALSHYLPSDTKWKNDLGEDWDIPRLIREELRQPINGVACGGTHRMSGFAYAVRKRQQRGEPITGEWARAHKYVRDYHKYLYSL
;
A
#
# COMPACT_ATOMS: atom_id res chain seq x y z
N MET A 1 12.77 -13.57 -32.25
CA MET A 1 11.59 -14.02 -31.48
C MET A 1 11.69 -13.77 -29.95
N ARG A 2 12.41 -12.71 -29.50
CA ARG A 2 12.59 -12.36 -28.05
C ARG A 2 12.39 -10.87 -27.72
N ARG A 3 11.82 -10.07 -28.64
CA ARG A 3 11.67 -8.60 -28.48
C ARG A 3 10.23 -8.08 -28.43
N GLU A 4 9.23 -8.96 -28.55
CA GLU A 4 7.81 -8.57 -28.60
C GLU A 4 7.06 -8.74 -27.25
N PHE A 5 7.62 -9.47 -26.28
CA PHE A 5 6.92 -9.81 -25.02
C PHE A 5 6.93 -8.71 -23.95
N THR A 6 7.73 -7.65 -24.09
CA THR A 6 7.87 -6.60 -23.05
C THR A 6 6.98 -5.38 -23.26
N LYS A 7 6.33 -5.22 -24.41
CA LYS A 7 5.51 -4.02 -24.71
C LYS A 7 4.03 -4.15 -24.32
N THR A 8 3.52 -5.36 -24.16
CA THR A 8 2.10 -5.61 -23.88
C THR A 8 1.77 -5.56 -22.38
N ALA A 9 2.71 -5.91 -21.51
CA ALA A 9 2.53 -5.88 -20.05
C ALA A 9 2.51 -4.46 -19.45
N SER A 10 3.16 -3.49 -20.10
CA SER A 10 3.26 -2.10 -19.62
C SER A 10 1.98 -1.28 -19.88
N ARG A 11 1.17 -1.65 -20.87
CA ARG A 11 -0.02 -0.87 -21.28
C ARG A 11 -1.29 -1.19 -20.47
N LEU A 12 -1.36 -2.33 -19.80
CA LEU A 12 -2.52 -2.69 -18.95
C LEU A 12 -2.45 -2.09 -17.53
N TRP A 13 -1.29 -1.58 -17.11
CA TRP A 13 -1.09 -1.04 -15.75
C TRP A 13 -1.50 0.43 -15.59
N PHE A 14 -1.57 1.20 -16.69
CA PHE A 14 -1.92 2.63 -16.66
C PHE A 14 -3.41 2.92 -16.37
N ALA A 15 -4.29 1.92 -16.40
CA ALA A 15 -5.74 2.13 -16.34
C ALA A 15 -6.39 1.99 -14.94
N CYS A 16 -5.65 1.68 -13.88
CA CYS A 16 -6.24 1.37 -12.56
C CYS A 16 -6.14 2.46 -11.46
N ILE A 17 -5.64 3.68 -11.75
CA ILE A 17 -5.46 4.73 -10.71
C ILE A 17 -6.54 5.85 -10.74
N LEU A 18 -7.68 5.64 -11.40
CA LEU A 18 -8.78 6.61 -11.39
C LEU A 18 -10.15 5.97 -11.15
N ALA A 19 -10.46 5.62 -9.90
CA ALA A 19 -11.80 5.73 -9.29
C ALA A 19 -11.82 5.15 -7.86
N ILE A 20 -11.56 5.97 -6.85
CA ILE A 20 -12.12 5.75 -5.50
C ILE A 20 -13.07 6.91 -5.19
N ALA A 21 -14.28 6.79 -5.72
CA ALA A 21 -15.46 7.48 -5.22
C ALA A 21 -16.35 6.43 -4.53
N PRO A 22 -16.96 6.71 -3.37
CA PRO A 22 -17.84 5.76 -2.73
C PRO A 22 -19.11 5.59 -3.58
N LEU A 23 -19.31 4.40 -4.13
CA LEU A 23 -20.61 3.95 -4.61
C LEU A 23 -21.39 3.51 -3.37
N ALA A 24 -22.33 4.34 -2.91
CA ALA A 24 -23.38 3.89 -2.02
C ALA A 24 -24.31 2.95 -2.82
N LEU A 25 -24.31 1.67 -2.48
CA LEU A 25 -25.34 0.73 -2.93
C LEU A 25 -26.41 0.60 -1.83
N PRO A 26 -27.70 0.49 -2.18
CA PRO A 26 -28.77 0.39 -1.21
C PRO A 26 -28.73 -0.95 -0.46
N HIS A 27 -28.92 -0.87 0.86
CA HIS A 27 -29.10 -2.01 1.75
C HIS A 27 -30.28 -2.88 1.31
N VAL A 28 -30.03 -4.14 1.00
CA VAL A 28 -31.08 -5.18 0.95
C VAL A 28 -30.99 -5.96 2.24
N SER A 29 -31.94 -5.72 3.15
CA SER A 29 -32.10 -6.53 4.36
C SER A 29 -32.65 -7.90 4.00
N LYS A 30 -31.94 -8.97 4.36
CA LYS A 30 -32.57 -10.28 4.58
C LYS A 30 -32.15 -10.81 5.94
N SER A 31 -33.13 -10.81 6.84
CA SER A 31 -33.10 -11.52 8.10
C SER A 31 -33.13 -13.03 7.86
N ARG A 32 -32.19 -13.76 8.48
CA ARG A 32 -32.49 -15.03 9.14
C ARG A 32 -31.38 -15.37 10.10
N ALA A 33 -31.78 -15.65 11.34
CA ALA A 33 -30.99 -16.35 12.34
C ALA A 33 -30.67 -17.77 11.85
N ASP A 34 -29.55 -18.32 12.29
CA ASP A 34 -29.48 -19.62 12.98
C ASP A 34 -28.00 -19.97 13.32
N ASP A 35 -27.82 -20.32 14.60
CA ASP A 35 -26.74 -20.90 15.43
C ASP A 35 -25.36 -21.36 14.87
N PRO A 36 -24.32 -21.40 15.75
CA PRO A 36 -22.94 -21.74 15.40
C PRO A 36 -22.69 -23.25 15.35
N PRO A 37 -21.83 -23.76 14.44
CA PRO A 37 -21.40 -25.14 14.53
C PRO A 37 -20.25 -25.29 15.53
N THR A 38 -20.53 -26.01 16.61
CA THR A 38 -19.57 -26.74 17.45
C THR A 38 -18.99 -27.94 16.69
N GLY A 39 -17.74 -28.31 17.00
CA GLY A 39 -17.27 -29.71 16.89
C GLY A 39 -16.11 -29.95 15.94
N ASP A 40 -14.94 -30.16 16.55
CA ASP A 40 -13.93 -31.19 16.27
C ASP A 40 -13.77 -31.74 14.83
N GLY A 41 -12.56 -31.50 14.29
CA GLY A 41 -11.99 -32.19 13.13
C GLY A 41 -10.46 -32.19 13.20
N PRO A 42 -9.78 -33.20 12.64
CA PRO A 42 -8.69 -33.88 13.31
C PRO A 42 -7.31 -33.22 13.19
N MET A 43 -6.52 -33.48 14.24
CA MET A 43 -5.10 -33.17 14.41
C MET A 43 -4.25 -33.93 13.36
N LEU A 44 -3.64 -33.22 12.42
CA LEU A 44 -2.69 -33.78 11.46
C LEU A 44 -1.25 -33.48 11.91
N VAL A 45 -0.54 -34.59 12.17
CA VAL A 45 0.85 -34.70 12.59
C VAL A 45 1.80 -34.14 11.52
N ALA A 46 2.78 -33.34 11.94
CA ALA A 46 3.87 -32.84 11.11
C ALA A 46 5.02 -33.85 11.05
N PRO A 47 5.72 -34.02 9.90
CA PRO A 47 7.05 -34.60 9.90
C PRO A 47 8.14 -33.52 9.75
N GLY A 48 9.12 -33.59 10.66
CA GLY A 48 10.54 -33.67 10.32
C GLY A 48 11.21 -32.42 9.73
N GLY A 49 12.04 -31.77 10.53
CA GLY A 49 12.81 -30.59 10.14
C GLY A 49 13.98 -30.87 9.19
N GLN A 50 14.46 -29.80 8.56
CA GLN A 50 15.82 -29.74 8.04
C GLN A 50 16.36 -28.31 8.13
N GLN A 51 17.40 -28.22 8.96
CA GLN A 51 18.53 -27.28 9.09
C GLN A 51 18.49 -25.92 8.38
N ALA A 52 18.67 -24.90 9.22
CA ALA A 52 18.98 -23.52 8.86
C ALA A 52 20.34 -23.38 8.16
N SER A 53 20.36 -22.71 7.01
CA SER A 53 21.56 -22.20 6.37
C SER A 53 21.83 -20.75 6.79
N LYS A 54 23.06 -20.48 7.24
CA LYS A 54 23.55 -19.20 7.76
C LYS A 54 23.57 -18.13 6.65
N PRO A 55 23.28 -16.84 6.94
CA PRO A 55 23.45 -15.78 5.96
C PRO A 55 24.94 -15.44 5.77
N VAL A 56 25.34 -15.37 4.50
CA VAL A 56 26.65 -14.94 4.03
C VAL A 56 26.80 -13.43 4.22
N ARG A 57 27.86 -13.04 4.92
CA ARG A 57 28.26 -11.66 5.20
C ARG A 57 29.00 -11.12 3.98
N VAL A 58 28.41 -10.19 3.22
CA VAL A 58 29.12 -9.48 2.15
C VAL A 58 29.79 -8.24 2.73
N ALA A 59 31.12 -8.25 2.71
CA ALA A 59 31.97 -7.17 3.15
C ALA A 59 31.87 -5.95 2.22
N ARG A 60 31.71 -4.76 2.81
CA ARG A 60 31.92 -3.47 2.14
C ARG A 60 33.43 -3.25 1.94
N ARG A 61 33.84 -2.81 0.76
CA ARG A 61 35.14 -2.16 0.53
C ARG A 61 34.95 -0.65 0.36
N PRO A 62 35.95 0.16 0.79
CA PRO A 62 35.86 1.62 0.81
C PRO A 62 36.18 2.21 -0.56
N VAL A 63 35.64 3.38 -0.86
CA VAL A 63 36.10 4.22 -1.98
C VAL A 63 36.63 5.51 -1.41
N ASP A 64 37.90 5.74 -1.71
CA ASP A 64 38.70 6.88 -1.31
C ASP A 64 38.25 8.19 -1.99
N THR A 65 38.45 9.25 -1.23
CA THR A 65 38.29 10.67 -1.53
C THR A 65 39.42 11.24 -2.37
N GLN A 66 39.09 11.93 -3.46
CA GLN A 66 39.77 13.13 -3.99
C GLN A 66 38.63 13.98 -4.62
N GLY A 67 38.42 15.27 -4.36
CA GLY A 67 39.36 16.33 -4.05
C GLY A 67 39.48 17.23 -5.28
N SER A 68 38.52 18.13 -5.51
CA SER A 68 38.67 19.28 -6.40
C SER A 68 37.76 20.41 -5.95
N SER A 69 38.41 21.48 -5.49
CA SER A 69 37.90 22.78 -5.12
C SER A 69 37.41 23.57 -6.32
N ASP A 70 36.30 24.29 -6.18
CA ASP A 70 36.17 25.61 -6.79
C ASP A 70 35.31 26.52 -5.90
N GLU A 71 35.86 27.68 -5.60
CA GLU A 71 35.31 28.71 -4.73
C GLU A 71 34.34 29.63 -5.49
N GLY A 72 33.35 30.17 -4.77
CA GLY A 72 32.76 31.47 -5.10
C GLY A 72 31.25 31.47 -5.29
N SER A 73 30.50 31.71 -4.20
CA SER A 73 29.62 32.88 -4.08
C SER A 73 28.77 32.77 -2.80
N THR A 74 29.02 33.68 -1.87
CA THR A 74 28.32 33.84 -0.59
C THR A 74 26.99 34.58 -0.78
N ARG A 75 25.88 33.98 -0.34
CA ARG A 75 24.64 34.70 0.02
C ARG A 75 24.00 34.05 1.26
N PRO A 76 23.44 34.84 2.19
CA PRO A 76 22.95 34.34 3.48
C PRO A 76 21.62 33.58 3.31
N PRO A 77 21.28 32.66 4.24
CA PRO A 77 20.04 31.89 4.19
C PRO A 77 18.86 32.78 4.58
N GLY A 78 18.14 33.27 3.58
CA GLY A 78 16.84 33.92 3.74
C GLY A 78 15.74 32.89 3.95
N SER A 79 14.98 33.08 5.01
CA SER A 79 13.80 32.32 5.41
C SER A 79 12.63 32.52 4.45
N ASP A 80 12.52 31.70 3.41
CA ASP A 80 11.28 31.59 2.63
C ASP A 80 10.36 30.55 3.29
N VAL A 81 9.75 30.95 4.40
CA VAL A 81 8.55 30.29 4.91
C VAL A 81 7.43 30.63 3.92
N ALA A 82 7.15 29.70 2.99
CA ALA A 82 6.03 29.85 2.08
C ALA A 82 4.76 30.17 2.88
N GLU A 83 4.09 31.28 2.54
CA GLU A 83 2.85 31.72 3.18
C GLU A 83 1.81 30.58 3.21
N PRO A 84 1.06 30.42 4.32
CA PRO A 84 -0.05 29.50 4.37
C PRO A 84 -1.06 29.85 3.27
N LEU A 85 -1.40 28.87 2.43
CA LEU A 85 -2.51 29.05 1.49
C LEU A 85 -3.80 29.35 2.28
N PRO A 86 -4.57 30.39 1.92
CA PRO A 86 -5.82 30.73 2.61
C PRO A 86 -6.76 29.52 2.69
N ILE A 87 -7.20 29.21 3.90
CA ILE A 87 -8.02 28.03 4.25
C ILE A 87 -9.47 28.17 3.71
N ASP A 88 -9.82 29.32 3.15
CA ASP A 88 -11.20 29.67 2.76
C ASP A 88 -11.63 29.19 1.35
N GLN A 89 -10.78 28.47 0.62
CA GLN A 89 -11.17 27.81 -0.64
C GLN A 89 -11.58 26.33 -0.50
N LEU A 90 -11.71 25.83 0.72
CA LEU A 90 -12.05 24.43 0.99
C LEU A 90 -13.30 24.30 1.86
N SER A 91 -14.37 25.01 1.48
CA SER A 91 -15.72 24.67 1.96
C SER A 91 -16.14 23.26 1.48
N PRO A 92 -16.61 22.35 2.36
CA PRO A 92 -17.06 21.00 1.99
C PRO A 92 -18.41 20.94 1.25
N THR A 93 -18.97 22.06 0.81
CA THR A 93 -20.32 22.13 0.23
C THR A 93 -20.36 22.76 -1.15
N ALA A 94 -19.28 22.66 -1.92
CA ALA A 94 -19.43 22.71 -3.37
C ALA A 94 -20.02 21.35 -3.79
N THR A 95 -21.33 21.29 -4.02
CA THR A 95 -21.92 20.34 -4.95
C THR A 95 -21.14 20.50 -6.24
N ARG A 96 -20.08 19.70 -6.41
CA ARG A 96 -19.41 19.55 -7.70
C ARG A 96 -20.50 19.04 -8.61
N ASP A 97 -20.98 19.94 -9.46
CA ASP A 97 -21.86 19.59 -10.54
C ASP A 97 -21.21 18.38 -11.22
N ARG A 98 -21.86 17.22 -11.12
CA ARG A 98 -21.30 15.98 -11.68
C ARG A 98 -21.38 16.18 -13.17
N GLN A 99 -20.30 16.73 -13.75
CA GLN A 99 -20.16 16.89 -15.19
C GLN A 99 -20.62 15.59 -15.84
N SER A 100 -21.63 15.71 -16.70
CA SER A 100 -22.17 14.57 -17.43
C SER A 100 -21.05 13.96 -18.27
N LEU A 101 -20.85 12.65 -18.14
CA LEU A 101 -19.84 11.93 -18.93
C LEU A 101 -20.17 12.04 -20.42
N SER A 102 -19.17 12.33 -21.25
CA SER A 102 -19.35 12.33 -22.71
C SER A 102 -19.72 10.93 -23.21
N PRO A 103 -20.32 10.80 -24.41
CA PRO A 103 -20.60 9.50 -25.01
C PRO A 103 -19.37 8.58 -25.08
N GLN A 104 -18.18 9.15 -25.35
CA GLN A 104 -16.92 8.41 -25.39
C GLN A 104 -16.51 7.90 -23.99
N MET A 105 -16.68 8.72 -22.95
CA MET A 105 -16.41 8.31 -21.56
C MET A 105 -17.38 7.22 -21.09
N LEU A 106 -18.65 7.30 -21.51
CA LEU A 106 -19.64 6.25 -21.24
C LEU A 106 -19.25 4.93 -21.90
N ALA A 107 -18.86 4.96 -23.18
CA ALA A 107 -18.39 3.77 -23.88
C ALA A 107 -17.13 3.17 -23.24
N LEU A 108 -16.18 4.00 -22.81
CA LEU A 108 -14.99 3.55 -22.07
C LEU A 108 -15.37 2.92 -20.73
N ARG A 109 -16.28 3.54 -19.97
CA ARG A 109 -16.76 3.03 -18.68
C ARG A 109 -17.32 1.62 -18.82
N GLU A 110 -18.14 1.35 -19.84
CA GLU A 110 -18.70 0.02 -20.05
C GLU A 110 -17.62 -1.01 -20.43
N LYS A 111 -16.60 -0.62 -21.21
CA LYS A 111 -15.43 -1.49 -21.48
C LYS A 111 -14.65 -1.83 -20.21
N VAL A 112 -14.39 -0.83 -19.35
CA VAL A 112 -13.70 -1.02 -18.07
C VAL A 112 -14.52 -1.96 -17.17
N ARG A 113 -15.83 -1.74 -17.07
CA ARG A 113 -16.73 -2.60 -16.27
C ARG A 113 -16.76 -4.03 -16.79
N GLY A 114 -16.86 -4.24 -18.10
CA GLY A 114 -16.84 -5.58 -18.69
C GLY A 114 -15.52 -6.32 -18.41
N CYS A 115 -14.39 -5.60 -18.44
CA CYS A 115 -13.09 -6.14 -18.04
C CYS A 115 -13.10 -6.56 -16.57
N LEU A 116 -13.53 -5.67 -15.66
CA LEU A 116 -13.60 -5.96 -14.23
C LEU A 116 -14.52 -7.15 -13.91
N ASP A 117 -15.71 -7.23 -14.53
CA ASP A 117 -16.65 -8.34 -14.35
C ASP A 117 -16.04 -9.68 -14.83
N THR A 118 -15.33 -9.66 -15.94
CA THR A 118 -14.65 -10.85 -16.48
C THR A 118 -13.64 -11.42 -15.48
N TYR A 119 -12.83 -10.56 -14.86
CA TYR A 119 -11.81 -10.98 -13.89
C TYR A 119 -12.39 -11.27 -12.50
N TYR A 120 -13.45 -10.56 -12.09
CA TYR A 120 -14.14 -10.83 -10.83
C TYR A 120 -14.71 -12.25 -10.79
N ARG A 121 -15.28 -12.74 -11.91
CA ARG A 121 -15.79 -14.12 -12.03
C ARG A 121 -14.71 -15.19 -12.19
N ARG A 122 -13.43 -14.79 -12.23
CA ARG A 122 -12.26 -15.66 -12.38
C ARG A 122 -11.28 -15.41 -11.24
N PRO A 123 -11.72 -15.62 -9.98
CA PRO A 123 -10.85 -15.43 -8.83
C PRO A 123 -9.60 -16.30 -8.95
N ILE A 124 -8.49 -15.71 -8.53
CA ILE A 124 -7.18 -16.37 -8.45
C ILE A 124 -7.25 -17.66 -7.61
N ASN A 125 -6.36 -18.62 -7.89
CA ASN A 125 -6.34 -19.91 -7.19
C ASN A 125 -5.14 -19.99 -6.22
N ALA A 126 -5.40 -20.23 -4.94
CA ALA A 126 -4.35 -20.32 -3.92
C ALA A 126 -3.31 -21.41 -4.20
N ALA A 127 -3.63 -22.46 -4.96
CA ALA A 127 -2.68 -23.51 -5.28
C ALA A 127 -1.63 -23.08 -6.31
N THR A 128 -1.97 -22.16 -7.23
CA THR A 128 -1.11 -21.79 -8.36
C THR A 128 -0.57 -20.37 -8.28
N TYR A 129 -1.28 -19.48 -7.59
CA TYR A 129 -0.91 -18.08 -7.40
C TYR A 129 -0.17 -17.89 -6.07
N THR A 130 0.82 -17.01 -6.08
CA THR A 130 1.65 -16.63 -4.93
C THR A 130 0.93 -15.66 -4.00
N PRO A 131 1.42 -15.44 -2.76
CA PRO A 131 0.90 -14.40 -1.88
C PRO A 131 0.89 -13.01 -2.52
N TRP A 132 1.90 -12.68 -3.33
CA TRP A 132 1.96 -11.42 -4.07
C TRP A 132 0.75 -11.24 -4.97
N GLU A 133 0.44 -12.24 -5.79
CA GLU A 133 -0.70 -12.20 -6.70
C GLU A 133 -2.02 -12.16 -5.91
N ALA A 134 -2.06 -12.88 -4.78
CA ALA A 134 -3.21 -12.89 -3.89
C ALA A 134 -3.53 -11.53 -3.28
N MET A 135 -2.53 -10.85 -2.73
CA MET A 135 -2.76 -9.53 -2.16
C MET A 135 -3.09 -8.48 -3.24
N HIS A 136 -2.60 -8.62 -4.48
CA HIS A 136 -2.91 -7.68 -5.56
C HIS A 136 -4.37 -7.77 -6.05
N ALA A 137 -5.08 -8.88 -5.79
CA ALA A 137 -6.52 -8.96 -6.03
C ALA A 137 -7.32 -7.94 -5.19
N LEU A 138 -6.77 -7.46 -4.07
CA LEU A 138 -7.42 -6.43 -3.24
C LEU A 138 -7.47 -5.07 -3.92
N LEU A 139 -6.61 -4.78 -4.91
CA LEU A 139 -6.59 -3.47 -5.56
C LEU A 139 -7.90 -3.14 -6.32
N PRO A 140 -8.40 -4.01 -7.21
CA PRO A 140 -9.66 -3.76 -7.90
C PRO A 140 -10.92 -4.05 -7.07
N TRP A 141 -10.86 -4.97 -6.10
CA TRP A 141 -12.06 -5.49 -5.41
C TRP A 141 -12.11 -5.21 -3.91
N GLY A 142 -11.03 -4.73 -3.30
CA GLY A 142 -10.99 -4.40 -1.87
C GLY A 142 -11.41 -5.60 -1.00
N VAL A 143 -12.39 -5.36 -0.13
CA VAL A 143 -12.95 -6.39 0.78
C VAL A 143 -13.71 -7.49 0.06
N ASP A 144 -14.17 -7.26 -1.17
CA ASP A 144 -14.90 -8.24 -1.99
C ASP A 144 -13.94 -9.15 -2.79
N ALA A 145 -12.63 -8.98 -2.63
CA ALA A 145 -11.65 -9.82 -3.30
C ALA A 145 -11.75 -11.27 -2.81
N ASN A 146 -12.03 -12.18 -3.74
CA ASN A 146 -12.15 -13.62 -3.47
C ASN A 146 -11.07 -14.43 -4.19
N MET A 147 -10.83 -15.64 -3.68
CA MET A 147 -9.90 -16.62 -4.25
C MET A 147 -10.45 -18.05 -4.18
N ARG A 148 -9.99 -18.90 -5.09
CA ARG A 148 -10.31 -20.33 -5.14
C ARG A 148 -9.35 -21.15 -4.29
N VAL A 149 -9.92 -22.00 -3.45
CA VAL A 149 -9.22 -22.95 -2.59
C VAL A 149 -10.00 -24.26 -2.62
N ASN A 150 -9.38 -25.35 -3.08
CA ASN A 150 -9.98 -26.70 -3.08
C ASN A 150 -11.41 -26.73 -3.67
N GLY A 151 -11.64 -26.01 -4.78
CA GLY A 151 -12.94 -25.93 -5.44
C GLY A 151 -13.97 -25.00 -4.79
N ARG A 152 -13.63 -24.32 -3.69
CA ARG A 152 -14.47 -23.34 -3.01
C ARG A 152 -13.93 -21.93 -3.18
N GLU A 153 -14.82 -20.95 -3.10
CA GLU A 153 -14.46 -19.54 -3.07
C GLU A 153 -14.34 -19.07 -1.61
N VAL A 154 -13.26 -18.36 -1.30
CA VAL A 154 -12.99 -17.79 0.03
C VAL A 154 -12.54 -16.35 -0.11
N ASN A 155 -12.74 -15.55 0.93
CA ASN A 155 -12.26 -14.17 0.95
C ASN A 155 -10.72 -14.11 0.99
N ALA A 156 -10.13 -13.31 0.10
CA ALA A 156 -8.67 -13.21 -0.04
C ALA A 156 -8.02 -12.51 1.16
N ILE A 157 -8.66 -11.47 1.74
CA ILE A 157 -8.17 -10.81 2.96
C ILE A 157 -8.15 -11.80 4.11
N GLY A 158 -9.25 -12.53 4.32
CA GLY A 158 -9.35 -13.56 5.36
C GLY A 158 -8.30 -14.65 5.19
N TRP A 159 -8.11 -15.17 3.96
CA TRP A 159 -7.10 -16.19 3.66
C TRP A 159 -5.68 -15.72 4.00
N LEU A 160 -5.31 -14.51 3.57
CA LEU A 160 -4.01 -13.91 3.83
C LEU A 160 -3.81 -13.55 5.30
N CYS A 161 -4.82 -13.01 5.99
CA CYS A 161 -4.74 -12.66 7.41
C CYS A 161 -4.69 -13.90 8.31
N TRP A 162 -5.29 -15.01 7.91
CA TRP A 162 -5.08 -16.32 8.55
C TRP A 162 -3.76 -17.00 8.13
N ASN A 163 -2.93 -16.25 7.40
CA ASN A 163 -1.63 -16.60 6.88
C ASN A 163 -1.60 -17.94 6.14
N GLN A 164 -2.69 -18.27 5.45
CA GLN A 164 -2.81 -19.52 4.69
C GLN A 164 -1.87 -19.51 3.48
N PRO A 165 -1.44 -20.70 3.01
CA PRO A 165 -0.47 -20.77 1.95
C PRO A 165 -1.09 -20.37 0.59
N CYS A 166 -0.29 -19.67 -0.21
CA CYS A 166 -0.52 -19.45 -1.64
C CYS A 166 0.69 -19.99 -2.38
N ARG A 167 0.50 -20.95 -3.30
CA ARG A 167 1.57 -21.69 -4.00
C ARG A 167 2.65 -22.21 -3.04
N GLY A 168 2.20 -22.76 -1.91
CA GLY A 168 3.07 -23.30 -0.85
C GLY A 168 3.79 -22.24 0.02
N GLN A 169 3.65 -20.95 -0.26
CA GLN A 169 4.29 -19.87 0.49
C GLN A 169 3.33 -19.21 1.47
N ARG A 170 3.83 -18.77 2.63
CA ARG A 170 3.07 -17.96 3.60
C ARG A 170 3.64 -16.54 3.64
N LEU A 171 2.75 -15.54 3.66
CA LEU A 171 3.14 -14.13 3.54
C LEU A 171 3.81 -13.60 4.80
N MET A 172 3.34 -14.04 5.96
CA MET A 172 3.76 -13.52 7.25
C MET A 172 4.52 -14.56 8.07
N TYR A 173 5.42 -14.07 8.91
CA TYR A 173 6.18 -14.85 9.86
C TYR A 173 6.24 -14.15 11.21
N ARG A 174 6.68 -14.89 12.23
CA ARG A 174 6.90 -14.37 13.57
C ARG A 174 8.38 -14.22 13.86
N SER A 175 8.73 -13.17 14.58
CA SER A 175 10.03 -13.00 15.24
C SER A 175 9.77 -12.56 16.67
N GLY A 176 10.05 -13.44 17.62
CA GLY A 176 9.60 -13.30 19.01
C GLY A 176 8.07 -13.23 19.12
N ASP A 177 7.59 -12.17 19.77
CA ASP A 177 6.16 -11.86 19.96
C ASP A 177 5.61 -10.86 18.93
N ARG A 178 6.32 -10.65 17.81
CA ARG A 178 5.90 -9.75 16.74
C ARG A 178 5.66 -10.50 15.44
N ILE A 179 4.84 -9.91 14.58
CA ILE A 179 4.57 -10.38 13.21
C ILE A 179 5.19 -9.47 12.17
N TYR A 180 5.60 -10.05 11.05
CA TYR A 180 6.18 -9.34 9.91
C TYR A 180 5.67 -9.96 8.61
N ALA A 181 5.48 -9.13 7.59
CA ALA A 181 5.26 -9.62 6.23
C ALA A 181 6.62 -9.77 5.52
N ALA A 182 6.86 -10.95 4.94
CA ALA A 182 8.12 -11.29 4.30
C ALA A 182 8.24 -10.64 2.92
N VAL A 183 9.41 -10.09 2.61
CA VAL A 183 9.73 -9.50 1.30
C VAL A 183 10.48 -10.53 0.45
N GLY A 184 10.09 -10.71 -0.81
CA GLY A 184 10.77 -11.66 -1.71
C GLY A 184 9.93 -12.11 -2.90
N VAL A 185 10.50 -13.01 -3.71
CA VAL A 185 9.84 -13.55 -4.91
C VAL A 185 8.56 -14.30 -4.52
N GLY A 186 7.43 -13.82 -5.02
CA GLY A 186 6.10 -14.37 -4.70
C GLY A 186 5.51 -13.87 -3.37
N LEU A 187 6.27 -13.13 -2.57
CA LEU A 187 5.81 -12.51 -1.33
C LEU A 187 5.55 -11.02 -1.57
N GLN A 188 5.58 -10.16 -0.56
CA GLN A 188 5.49 -8.73 -0.85
C GLN A 188 6.77 -8.23 -1.56
N GLY A 189 6.62 -7.33 -2.53
CA GLY A 189 7.76 -6.77 -3.27
C GLY A 189 8.43 -5.61 -2.53
N HIS A 190 7.70 -4.96 -1.62
CA HIS A 190 8.15 -3.79 -0.88
C HIS A 190 7.69 -3.88 0.57
N GLU A 191 8.45 -3.31 1.49
CA GLU A 191 8.05 -3.28 2.90
C GLU A 191 6.75 -2.47 3.09
N GLY A 192 5.88 -2.93 3.97
CA GLY A 192 4.57 -2.32 4.21
C GLY A 192 3.54 -2.49 3.09
N GLN A 193 3.86 -3.18 1.99
CA GLN A 193 2.96 -3.31 0.84
C GLN A 193 1.68 -4.04 1.21
N PHE A 194 1.76 -5.17 1.94
CA PHE A 194 0.55 -5.87 2.38
C PHE A 194 -0.32 -5.00 3.29
N LEU A 195 0.29 -4.35 4.29
CA LEU A 195 -0.44 -3.45 5.20
C LEU A 195 -1.09 -2.27 4.45
N SER A 196 -0.43 -1.75 3.41
CA SER A 196 -0.99 -0.69 2.56
C SER A 196 -2.21 -1.14 1.76
N MET A 197 -2.29 -2.41 1.37
CA MET A 197 -3.44 -2.98 0.66
C MET A 197 -4.62 -3.18 1.61
N LEU A 198 -4.35 -3.62 2.84
CA LEU A 198 -5.37 -3.66 3.91
C LEU A 198 -5.92 -2.25 4.19
N ALA A 199 -5.05 -1.24 4.28
CA ALA A 199 -5.43 0.16 4.48
C ALA A 199 -6.29 0.71 3.31
N GLN A 200 -5.90 0.41 2.06
CA GLN A 200 -6.68 0.82 0.88
C GLN A 200 -8.04 0.11 0.82
N SER A 201 -8.10 -1.14 1.31
CA SER A 201 -9.33 -1.91 1.47
C SER A 201 -10.13 -1.55 2.72
N ARG A 202 -9.66 -0.60 3.54
CA ARG A 202 -10.32 -0.14 4.79
C ARG A 202 -10.54 -1.26 5.81
N VAL A 203 -9.65 -2.24 5.85
CA VAL A 203 -9.65 -3.26 6.91
C VAL A 203 -9.36 -2.55 8.24
N PRO A 204 -10.13 -2.79 9.31
CA PRO A 204 -9.95 -2.08 10.57
C PRO A 204 -8.71 -2.60 11.32
N ALA A 205 -8.15 -1.76 12.20
CA ALA A 205 -6.91 -2.05 12.91
C ALA A 205 -7.03 -3.21 13.91
N ASP A 206 -8.24 -3.52 14.38
CA ASP A 206 -8.55 -4.65 15.27
C ASP A 206 -8.89 -5.94 14.51
N TYR A 207 -8.87 -5.94 13.17
CA TYR A 207 -9.11 -7.15 12.38
C TYR A 207 -8.06 -8.22 12.69
N GLY A 208 -8.52 -9.45 12.91
CA GLY A 208 -7.69 -10.56 13.36
C GLY A 208 -6.69 -11.07 12.31
N ILE A 209 -5.49 -11.39 12.76
CA ILE A 209 -4.42 -12.03 11.99
C ILE A 209 -3.96 -13.27 12.76
N LYS A 210 -3.79 -14.41 12.08
CA LYS A 210 -3.23 -15.63 12.68
C LYS A 210 -1.92 -16.01 12.01
N VAL A 211 -0.83 -16.08 12.78
CA VAL A 211 0.51 -16.44 12.27
C VAL A 211 1.12 -17.50 13.17
N ALA A 212 1.45 -18.66 12.58
CA ALA A 212 2.06 -19.80 13.29
C ALA A 212 1.33 -20.12 14.62
N GLY A 213 0.00 -20.27 14.54
CA GLY A 213 -0.86 -20.65 15.66
C GLY A 213 -1.16 -19.55 16.69
N LYS A 214 -0.48 -18.39 16.63
CA LYS A 214 -0.77 -17.25 17.52
C LYS A 214 -1.69 -16.23 16.86
N ASP A 215 -2.51 -15.60 17.70
CA ASP A 215 -3.40 -14.52 17.33
C ASP A 215 -2.73 -13.15 17.45
N PHE A 216 -3.03 -12.30 16.48
CA PHE A 216 -2.59 -10.92 16.32
C PHE A 216 -3.73 -10.13 15.68
N THR A 217 -3.48 -8.85 15.45
CA THR A 217 -4.37 -7.92 14.77
C THR A 217 -3.60 -7.14 13.69
N VAL A 218 -4.33 -6.45 12.82
CA VAL A 218 -3.73 -5.48 11.88
C VAL A 218 -2.88 -4.44 12.62
N ARG A 219 -3.28 -4.04 13.83
CA ARG A 219 -2.51 -3.12 14.68
C ARG A 219 -1.15 -3.67 15.08
N ASP A 220 -1.01 -4.97 15.34
CA ASP A 220 0.29 -5.59 15.59
C ASP A 220 1.21 -5.49 14.36
N LEU A 221 0.63 -5.62 13.16
CA LEU A 221 1.37 -5.41 11.91
C LEU A 221 1.75 -3.93 11.73
N VAL A 222 0.85 -2.98 12.08
CA VAL A 222 1.15 -1.54 12.11
C VAL A 222 2.36 -1.26 12.99
N GLU A 223 2.42 -1.80 14.20
CA GLU A 223 3.56 -1.63 15.11
C GLU A 223 4.87 -2.16 14.53
N SER A 224 4.83 -3.33 13.88
CA SER A 224 6.03 -3.88 13.22
C SER A 224 6.51 -3.02 12.05
N GLU A 225 5.59 -2.45 11.27
CA GLU A 225 5.93 -1.55 10.17
C GLU A 225 6.49 -0.20 10.69
N MET A 226 5.97 0.33 11.81
CA MET A 226 6.51 1.51 12.50
C MET A 226 7.96 1.27 12.96
N ARG A 227 8.25 0.10 13.53
CA ARG A 227 9.58 -0.26 14.03
C ARG A 227 10.62 -0.40 12.93
N THR A 228 10.19 -0.67 11.71
CA THR A 228 11.06 -0.91 10.55
C THR A 228 11.15 0.29 9.61
N CYS A 229 10.70 1.48 10.03
CA CYS A 229 10.96 2.71 9.28
C CYS A 229 12.48 2.98 9.24
N ARG A 230 13.01 3.25 8.04
CA ARG A 230 14.42 3.52 7.76
C ARG A 230 14.57 4.70 6.82
N SER A 231 15.54 5.57 7.08
CA SER A 231 15.91 6.62 6.13
C SER A 231 16.58 6.01 4.89
N GLY A 232 16.37 6.60 3.73
CA GLY A 232 16.99 6.15 2.48
C GLY A 232 16.35 4.91 1.83
N THR A 233 15.34 4.28 2.46
CA THR A 233 14.55 3.21 1.84
C THR A 233 13.30 3.78 1.16
N GLU A 234 12.59 2.95 0.40
CA GLU A 234 11.24 3.31 -0.05
C GLU A 234 10.25 3.17 1.11
N LEU A 235 9.59 4.28 1.45
CA LEU A 235 8.63 4.37 2.55
C LEU A 235 7.20 4.53 2.05
N THR A 236 6.98 4.63 0.74
CA THR A 236 5.67 4.83 0.10
C THR A 236 4.55 3.97 0.69
N PHE A 237 4.73 2.66 0.79
CA PHE A 237 3.67 1.77 1.25
C PHE A 237 3.41 1.91 2.76
N LYS A 238 4.47 2.10 3.55
CA LYS A 238 4.34 2.47 4.97
C LYS A 238 3.65 3.83 5.12
N LEU A 239 3.92 4.81 4.25
CA LEU A 239 3.24 6.10 4.27
C LEU A 239 1.74 5.97 4.04
N ILE A 240 1.30 5.13 3.08
CA ILE A 240 -0.12 4.82 2.85
C ILE A 240 -0.73 4.20 4.12
N ALA A 241 -0.11 3.14 4.62
CA ALA A 241 -0.60 2.38 5.76
C ALA A 241 -0.66 3.22 7.05
N LEU A 242 0.45 3.87 7.43
CA LEU A 242 0.56 4.62 8.67
C LEU A 242 -0.32 5.88 8.64
N SER A 243 -0.45 6.56 7.50
CA SER A 243 -1.41 7.67 7.36
C SER A 243 -2.86 7.20 7.45
N HIS A 244 -3.15 5.93 7.16
CA HIS A 244 -4.47 5.36 7.36
C HIS A 244 -4.76 5.08 8.84
N TYR A 245 -3.86 4.34 9.49
CA TYR A 245 -4.11 3.76 10.81
C TYR A 245 -3.76 4.67 11.98
N LEU A 246 -2.87 5.65 11.79
CA LEU A 246 -2.40 6.52 12.87
C LEU A 246 -3.02 7.93 12.78
N PRO A 247 -3.25 8.57 13.95
CA PRO A 247 -3.37 10.02 14.04
C PRO A 247 -2.15 10.72 13.41
N SER A 248 -2.37 11.86 12.77
CA SER A 248 -1.31 12.49 11.96
C SER A 248 -0.17 13.12 12.76
N ASP A 249 -0.36 13.29 14.07
CA ASP A 249 0.59 13.81 15.05
C ASP A 249 1.30 12.69 15.84
N THR A 250 1.00 11.43 15.53
CA THR A 250 1.65 10.27 16.18
C THR A 250 3.16 10.34 16.01
N LYS A 251 3.87 10.19 17.14
CA LYS A 251 5.32 10.06 17.21
C LYS A 251 5.68 8.66 17.70
N TRP A 252 6.73 8.08 17.13
CA TRP A 252 7.22 6.76 17.55
C TRP A 252 8.73 6.66 17.43
N LYS A 253 9.30 5.62 18.05
CA LYS A 253 10.69 5.23 17.81
C LYS A 253 10.75 3.97 16.96
N ASN A 254 11.65 3.94 15.99
CA ASN A 254 11.95 2.70 15.29
C ASN A 254 12.80 1.78 16.20
N ASP A 255 13.07 0.56 15.75
CA ASP A 255 13.90 -0.40 16.49
C ASP A 255 15.39 0.00 16.61
N LEU A 256 15.83 1.04 15.90
CA LEU A 256 17.15 1.67 16.05
C LEU A 256 17.13 2.87 17.03
N GLY A 257 15.97 3.17 17.62
CA GLY A 257 15.79 4.27 18.58
C GLY A 257 15.58 5.65 17.96
N GLU A 258 15.52 5.75 16.63
CA GLU A 258 15.32 7.01 15.92
C GLU A 258 13.87 7.51 16.06
N ASP A 259 13.67 8.81 16.17
CA ASP A 259 12.34 9.44 16.25
C ASP A 259 11.68 9.58 14.88
N TRP A 260 10.46 9.07 14.75
CA TRP A 260 9.67 9.12 13.54
C TRP A 260 8.30 9.74 13.79
N ASP A 261 7.82 10.42 12.76
CA ASP A 261 6.45 10.90 12.62
C ASP A 261 6.07 10.87 11.12
N ILE A 262 4.80 11.09 10.79
CA ILE A 262 4.36 11.10 9.39
C ILE A 262 5.02 12.24 8.58
N PRO A 263 5.20 13.47 9.10
CA PRO A 263 6.01 14.49 8.44
C PRO A 263 7.42 14.02 8.05
N ARG A 264 8.13 13.28 8.91
CA ARG A 264 9.43 12.67 8.58
C ARG A 264 9.30 11.65 7.44
N LEU A 265 8.30 10.76 7.48
CA LEU A 265 8.04 9.82 6.37
C LEU A 265 7.89 10.56 5.03
N ILE A 266 7.08 11.63 5.02
CA ILE A 266 6.87 12.46 3.82
C ILE A 266 8.19 13.10 3.37
N ARG A 267 8.95 13.69 4.29
CA ARG A 267 10.23 14.34 3.99
C ARG A 267 11.22 13.37 3.37
N GLU A 268 11.36 12.18 3.93
CA GLU A 268 12.27 11.15 3.42
C GLU A 268 11.83 10.65 2.05
N GLU A 269 10.53 10.43 1.86
CA GLU A 269 10.01 9.98 0.57
C GLU A 269 10.15 11.07 -0.52
N LEU A 270 10.01 12.36 -0.16
CA LEU A 270 10.19 13.49 -1.08
C LEU A 270 11.64 13.66 -1.57
N ARG A 271 12.62 13.17 -0.81
CA ARG A 271 14.04 13.21 -1.20
C ARG A 271 14.39 12.15 -2.25
N GLN A 272 13.54 11.16 -2.43
CA GLN A 272 13.80 10.04 -3.32
C GLN A 272 13.44 10.40 -4.78
N PRO A 273 14.20 9.93 -5.79
CA PRO A 273 13.93 10.22 -7.20
C PRO A 273 12.72 9.43 -7.73
N ILE A 274 11.86 10.08 -8.52
CA ILE A 274 10.65 9.47 -9.11
C ILE A 274 10.89 8.94 -10.52
N ASN A 275 11.86 9.50 -11.24
CA ASN A 275 12.19 9.05 -12.57
C ASN A 275 13.09 7.81 -12.50
N GLY A 276 12.77 6.79 -13.30
CA GLY A 276 13.56 5.55 -13.39
C GLY A 276 13.37 4.55 -12.25
N VAL A 277 12.41 4.78 -11.34
CA VAL A 277 12.07 3.82 -10.27
C VAL A 277 10.90 2.92 -10.65
N ALA A 278 10.61 1.93 -9.80
CA ALA A 278 9.52 0.97 -9.98
C ALA A 278 8.21 1.67 -10.40
N CYS A 279 7.55 1.09 -11.40
CA CYS A 279 6.28 1.57 -11.95
C CYS A 279 6.26 3.04 -12.37
N GLY A 280 7.42 3.61 -12.74
CA GLY A 280 7.53 5.01 -13.18
C GLY A 280 7.22 6.03 -12.07
N GLY A 281 7.36 5.64 -10.80
CA GLY A 281 7.12 6.52 -9.66
C GLY A 281 5.65 6.71 -9.27
N THR A 282 4.74 5.98 -9.91
CA THR A 282 3.29 6.01 -9.62
C THR A 282 2.96 5.57 -8.20
N HIS A 283 3.70 4.63 -7.63
CA HIS A 283 3.54 4.23 -6.23
C HIS A 283 3.74 5.43 -5.31
N ARG A 284 4.81 6.19 -5.50
CA ARG A 284 5.13 7.35 -4.66
C ARG A 284 4.10 8.45 -4.76
N MET A 285 3.62 8.74 -5.98
CA MET A 285 2.49 9.65 -6.18
C MET A 285 1.25 9.19 -5.42
N SER A 286 0.95 7.89 -5.47
CA SER A 286 -0.17 7.29 -4.76
C SER A 286 0.00 7.43 -3.24
N GLY A 287 1.22 7.23 -2.72
CA GLY A 287 1.55 7.41 -1.31
C GLY A 287 1.26 8.82 -0.80
N PHE A 288 1.78 9.84 -1.48
CA PHE A 288 1.51 11.23 -1.10
C PHE A 288 0.05 11.62 -1.27
N ALA A 289 -0.57 11.24 -2.39
CA ALA A 289 -1.98 11.55 -2.66
C ALA A 289 -2.89 10.93 -1.60
N TYR A 290 -2.62 9.70 -1.19
CA TYR A 290 -3.37 9.02 -0.14
C TYR A 290 -3.21 9.71 1.22
N ALA A 291 -1.96 9.97 1.62
CA ALA A 291 -1.66 10.60 2.90
C ALA A 291 -2.29 11.99 3.02
N VAL A 292 -2.09 12.85 2.01
CA VAL A 292 -2.66 14.21 1.98
C VAL A 292 -4.18 14.16 2.00
N ARG A 293 -4.81 13.27 1.21
CA ARG A 293 -6.26 13.12 1.20
C ARG A 293 -6.80 12.67 2.55
N LYS A 294 -6.16 11.71 3.21
CA LYS A 294 -6.55 11.26 4.55
C LYS A 294 -6.51 12.40 5.56
N ARG A 295 -5.46 13.23 5.52
CA ARG A 295 -5.34 14.42 6.37
C ARG A 295 -6.44 15.46 6.09
N GLN A 296 -6.70 15.75 4.81
CA GLN A 296 -7.80 16.64 4.39
C GLN A 296 -9.17 16.14 4.88
N GLN A 297 -9.42 14.83 4.78
CA GLN A 297 -10.66 14.22 5.27
C GLN A 297 -10.85 14.36 6.79
N ARG A 298 -9.77 14.51 7.55
CA ARG A 298 -9.79 14.78 8.99
C ARG A 298 -9.97 16.28 9.33
N GLY A 299 -10.02 17.16 8.32
CA GLY A 299 -10.09 18.61 8.53
C GLY A 299 -8.82 19.23 9.10
N GLU A 300 -7.69 18.52 9.02
CA GLU A 300 -6.42 18.98 9.59
C GLU A 300 -5.69 19.95 8.64
N PRO A 301 -4.95 20.94 9.17
CA PRO A 301 -4.19 21.87 8.34
C PRO A 301 -3.15 21.19 7.45
N ILE A 302 -3.08 21.61 6.18
CA ILE A 302 -2.08 21.15 5.21
C ILE A 302 -0.90 22.14 5.22
N THR A 303 0.03 21.93 6.16
CA THR A 303 1.21 22.78 6.39
C THR A 303 2.50 21.96 6.41
N GLY A 304 3.65 22.62 6.32
CA GLY A 304 4.96 21.96 6.39
C GLY A 304 5.15 20.86 5.33
N GLU A 305 5.57 19.67 5.75
CA GLU A 305 5.78 18.53 4.85
C GLU A 305 4.51 18.10 4.11
N TRP A 306 3.34 18.25 4.73
CA TRP A 306 2.05 17.96 4.09
C TRP A 306 1.78 18.92 2.92
N ALA A 307 2.08 20.21 3.10
CA ALA A 307 1.96 21.20 2.02
C ALA A 307 2.92 20.90 0.87
N ARG A 308 4.15 20.49 1.19
CA ARG A 308 5.15 20.08 0.19
C ARG A 308 4.66 18.88 -0.61
N ALA A 309 4.17 17.82 0.05
CA ALA A 309 3.59 16.66 -0.62
C ALA A 309 2.36 17.00 -1.47
N HIS A 310 1.46 17.84 -0.95
CA HIS A 310 0.26 18.28 -1.68
C HIS A 310 0.62 19.06 -2.94
N LYS A 311 1.53 20.03 -2.84
CA LYS A 311 2.06 20.78 -3.98
C LYS A 311 2.69 19.83 -4.99
N TYR A 312 3.50 18.89 -4.51
CA TYR A 312 4.23 17.94 -5.36
C TYR A 312 3.28 17.07 -6.20
N VAL A 313 2.25 16.48 -5.59
CA VAL A 313 1.22 15.70 -6.31
C VAL A 313 0.47 16.57 -7.33
N ARG A 314 0.07 17.78 -6.93
CA ARG A 314 -0.67 18.70 -7.81
C ARG A 314 0.16 19.12 -9.02
N ASP A 315 1.42 19.46 -8.81
CA ASP A 315 2.31 19.91 -9.87
C ASP A 315 2.61 18.76 -10.84
N TYR A 316 2.77 17.53 -10.35
CA TYR A 316 2.87 16.34 -11.21
C TYR A 316 1.60 16.10 -12.03
N HIS A 317 0.41 16.21 -11.43
CA HIS A 317 -0.84 16.10 -12.20
C HIS A 317 -0.93 17.16 -13.30
N LYS A 318 -0.60 18.43 -12.98
CA LYS A 318 -0.60 19.51 -13.98
C LYS A 318 0.36 19.23 -15.13
N TYR A 319 1.57 18.75 -14.82
CA TYR A 319 2.55 18.36 -15.83
C TYR A 319 2.00 17.24 -16.72
N LEU A 320 1.43 16.18 -16.15
CA LEU A 320 0.86 15.07 -16.92
C LEU A 320 -0.28 15.50 -17.86
N TYR A 321 -1.10 16.47 -17.47
CA TYR A 321 -2.16 17.02 -18.33
C TYR A 321 -1.67 18.01 -19.39
N SER A 322 -0.39 18.41 -19.35
CA SER A 322 0.22 19.26 -20.37
C SER A 322 0.92 18.47 -21.48
N LEU A 323 1.07 17.14 -21.32
CA LEU A 323 1.60 16.21 -22.32
C LEU A 323 0.49 15.79 -23.31
#